data_AF-A0A2K3NI03-F1
#
_entry.id   AF-A0A2K3NI03-F1
#
_cell.length_a   1.000
_cell.length_b   1.000
_cell.length_c   1.000
_cell.angle_alpha   90.00
_cell.angle_beta   90.00
_cell.angle_gamma   90.00
#
_symmetry.space_group_name_H-M   'P 1'
#
loop_
_entity.id
_entity.type
_entity.pdbx_description
1 polymer ?
#
loop_
_entity_poly.entity_id
_entity_poly.type
_entity_poly.pdbx_seq_one_letter_code
_entity_poly.pdbx_strand_id
1 'polypeptide(L)'
;MEEEIEVNESNEDFSNSILSEFGSSTNQSHRHLCRFIRTISKMIKRHDLPSSPFIYMTVTVSCLEAISTITNHDNRMLNVLLKLLSLVIVKVPVDVVRKTRESSSELIATLIVYPSISETAVVEGLKCLSHLFINGEEYTVLPSHDSPLFNVLSKFLTDSRPHVMIL
;
A
#
# COMPACT_ATOMS: atom_id res chain seq x y z
N MET A 1 15.56 -7.13 27.97
CA MET A 1 14.14 -7.39 28.26
C MET A 1 13.46 -7.24 26.91
N GLU A 2 13.39 -8.36 26.19
CA GLU A 2 12.82 -8.42 24.85
C GLU A 2 11.30 -8.45 25.02
N GLU A 3 10.62 -7.38 24.61
CA GLU A 3 9.16 -7.38 24.54
C GLU A 3 8.75 -8.28 23.37
N GLU A 4 8.27 -9.48 23.71
CA GLU A 4 7.49 -10.32 22.81
C GLU A 4 6.23 -9.54 22.43
N ILE A 5 6.17 -9.09 21.18
CA ILE A 5 4.97 -8.50 20.60
C ILE A 5 3.96 -9.64 20.46
N GLU A 6 2.97 -9.69 21.36
CA GLU A 6 1.82 -10.59 21.25
C GLU A 6 1.13 -10.39 19.88
N VAL A 7 1.32 -11.38 19.00
CA VAL A 7 0.62 -11.46 17.73
C VAL A 7 -0.81 -11.90 18.02
N ASN A 8 -1.72 -10.95 18.11
CA ASN A 8 -3.15 -11.21 18.30
C ASN A 8 -3.68 -12.07 17.12
N GLU A 9 -3.95 -13.34 17.39
CA GLU A 9 -4.47 -14.37 16.48
C GLU A 9 -5.96 -14.15 16.15
N SER A 10 -6.35 -12.99 15.62
CA SER A 10 -7.63 -12.90 14.90
C SER A 10 -7.46 -13.56 13.53
N ASN A 11 -7.60 -14.88 13.55
CA ASN A 11 -7.17 -15.90 12.58
C ASN A 11 -7.97 -15.92 11.25
N GLU A 12 -8.42 -14.77 10.76
CA GLU A 12 -8.86 -14.67 9.37
C GLU A 12 -7.64 -14.35 8.52
N ASP A 13 -7.05 -15.38 7.90
CA ASP A 13 -5.91 -15.23 7.00
C ASP A 13 -6.23 -14.11 5.99
N PHE A 14 -5.46 -13.03 6.04
CA PHE A 14 -5.65 -11.84 5.22
C PHE A 14 -5.85 -12.20 3.74
N SER A 15 -5.13 -13.23 3.27
CA SER A 15 -5.28 -13.74 1.91
C SER A 15 -6.69 -14.26 1.62
N ASN A 16 -7.28 -15.00 2.55
CA ASN A 16 -8.61 -15.57 2.42
C ASN A 16 -9.68 -14.47 2.45
N SER A 17 -9.50 -13.42 3.25
CA SER A 17 -10.40 -12.26 3.25
C SER A 17 -10.44 -11.59 1.88
N ILE A 18 -9.26 -11.28 1.29
CA ILE A 18 -9.16 -10.73 -0.06
C ILE A 18 -9.74 -11.67 -1.12
N LEU A 19 -9.48 -12.97 -1.01
CA LEU A 19 -10.00 -13.96 -1.96
C LEU A 19 -11.51 -14.15 -1.85
N SER A 20 -12.08 -14.04 -0.65
CA SER A 20 -13.52 -14.08 -0.43
C SER A 20 -14.21 -12.87 -1.06
N GLU A 21 -13.65 -11.67 -0.84
CA GLU A 21 -14.22 -10.42 -1.36
C GLU A 21 -14.12 -10.31 -2.89
N PHE A 22 -12.98 -10.68 -3.47
CA PHE A 22 -12.68 -10.40 -4.88
C PHE A 22 -12.69 -11.64 -5.79
N GLY A 23 -12.72 -12.85 -5.23
CA GLY A 23 -12.46 -14.10 -5.97
C GLY A 23 -13.51 -14.45 -7.03
N SER A 24 -14.74 -14.02 -6.87
CA SER A 24 -15.84 -14.22 -7.83
C SER A 24 -16.00 -13.07 -8.84
N SER A 25 -15.19 -12.01 -8.71
CA SER A 25 -15.34 -10.81 -9.53
C SER A 25 -14.96 -11.03 -11.00
N THR A 26 -15.80 -10.52 -11.91
CA THR A 26 -15.52 -10.43 -13.35
C THR A 26 -14.66 -9.22 -13.71
N ASN A 27 -14.35 -8.34 -12.75
CA ASN A 27 -13.45 -7.21 -12.95
C ASN A 27 -12.00 -7.70 -13.13
N GLN A 28 -11.31 -7.24 -14.17
CA GLN A 28 -9.94 -7.66 -14.48
C GLN A 28 -8.94 -7.29 -13.38
N SER A 29 -9.07 -6.11 -12.78
CA SER A 29 -8.22 -5.65 -11.68
C SER A 29 -8.38 -6.53 -10.44
N HIS A 30 -9.61 -6.95 -10.12
CA HIS A 30 -9.87 -7.87 -9.02
C HIS A 30 -9.22 -9.24 -9.29
N ARG A 31 -9.33 -9.76 -10.53
CA ARG A 31 -8.64 -11.01 -10.91
C ARG A 31 -7.12 -10.91 -10.79
N HIS A 32 -6.53 -9.78 -11.18
CA HIS A 32 -5.08 -9.58 -11.04
C HIS A 32 -4.67 -9.53 -9.56
N LEU A 33 -5.42 -8.81 -8.72
CA LEU A 33 -5.25 -8.81 -7.27
C LEU A 33 -5.33 -10.23 -6.69
N CYS A 34 -6.36 -10.99 -7.02
CA CYS A 34 -6.52 -12.37 -6.56
C CYS A 34 -5.44 -13.33 -7.07
N ARG A 35 -4.81 -13.06 -8.22
CA ARG A 35 -3.64 -13.84 -8.67
C ARG A 35 -2.41 -13.47 -7.85
N PHE A 36 -2.19 -12.17 -7.66
CA PHE A 36 -1.03 -11.66 -6.96
C PHE A 36 -1.03 -12.08 -5.49
N ILE A 37 -2.17 -11.98 -4.79
CA ILE A 37 -2.30 -12.45 -3.40
C ILE A 37 -1.97 -13.95 -3.29
N ARG A 38 -2.47 -14.80 -4.21
CA ARG A 38 -2.13 -16.23 -4.22
C ARG A 38 -0.64 -16.48 -4.43
N THR A 39 0.02 -15.68 -5.26
CA THR A 39 1.47 -15.76 -5.46
C THR A 39 2.22 -15.40 -4.19
N ILE A 40 1.85 -14.31 -3.51
CA ILE A 40 2.44 -13.93 -2.23
C ILE A 40 2.19 -14.99 -1.16
N SER A 41 0.97 -15.49 -1.00
CA SER A 41 0.66 -16.53 -0.01
C SER A 41 1.47 -17.81 -0.23
N LYS A 42 1.68 -18.21 -1.49
CA LYS A 42 2.57 -19.33 -1.83
C LYS A 42 4.02 -19.04 -1.49
N MET A 43 4.49 -17.82 -1.72
CA MET A 43 5.84 -17.38 -1.37
C MET A 43 6.04 -17.42 0.16
N ILE A 44 5.14 -16.80 0.92
CA ILE A 44 5.14 -16.79 2.39
C ILE A 44 5.21 -18.23 2.93
N LYS A 45 4.33 -19.11 2.44
CA LYS A 45 4.32 -20.53 2.82
C LYS A 45 5.61 -21.27 2.44
N ARG A 46 6.20 -20.97 1.27
CA ARG A 46 7.44 -21.60 0.81
C ARG A 46 8.64 -21.21 1.68
N HIS A 47 8.62 -20.01 2.24
CA HIS A 47 9.70 -19.47 3.07
C HIS A 47 9.44 -19.64 4.58
N ASP A 48 8.42 -20.41 4.96
CA ASP A 48 8.03 -20.65 6.35
C ASP A 48 7.82 -19.35 7.16
N LEU A 49 7.31 -18.32 6.48
CA LEU A 49 7.01 -17.03 7.08
C LEU A 49 5.59 -17.05 7.67
N PRO A 50 5.33 -16.29 8.75
CA PRO A 50 3.99 -16.17 9.30
C PRO A 50 3.05 -15.49 8.28
N SER A 51 1.84 -16.04 8.08
CA SER A 51 0.81 -15.42 7.24
C SER A 51 0.16 -14.24 7.98
N SER A 52 0.93 -13.18 8.20
CA SER A 52 0.48 -11.97 8.90
C SER A 52 0.38 -10.78 7.95
N PRO A 53 -0.54 -9.82 8.20
CA PRO A 53 -0.64 -8.59 7.40
C PRO A 53 0.70 -7.85 7.25
N PHE A 54 1.55 -7.89 8.28
CA PHE A 54 2.89 -7.30 8.22
C PHE A 54 3.77 -7.93 7.13
N ILE A 55 3.77 -9.26 6.99
CA ILE A 55 4.54 -9.93 5.95
C ILE A 55 3.98 -9.60 4.55
N TYR A 56 2.65 -9.58 4.39
CA TYR A 56 2.04 -9.15 3.13
C TYR A 56 2.40 -7.69 2.78
N MET A 57 2.37 -6.78 3.76
CA MET A 57 2.79 -5.39 3.57
C MET A 57 4.25 -5.31 3.13
N THR A 58 5.15 -5.97 3.86
CA THR A 58 6.60 -5.95 3.58
C THR A 58 6.89 -6.46 2.16
N VAL A 59 6.34 -7.61 1.77
CA VAL A 59 6.52 -8.16 0.41
C VAL A 59 5.96 -7.21 -0.65
N THR A 60 4.82 -6.57 -0.38
CA THR A 60 4.20 -5.61 -1.29
C THR A 60 5.07 -4.35 -1.46
N VAL A 61 5.59 -3.80 -0.37
CA VAL A 61 6.51 -2.65 -0.37
C VAL A 61 7.79 -2.99 -1.14
N SER A 62 8.42 -4.15 -0.88
CA SER A 62 9.62 -4.55 -1.63
C SER A 62 9.36 -4.72 -3.13
N CYS A 63 8.17 -5.19 -3.52
CA CYS A 63 7.77 -5.25 -4.93
C CYS A 63 7.58 -3.85 -5.55
N LEU A 64 7.05 -2.89 -4.79
CA LEU A 64 6.93 -1.49 -5.21
C LEU A 64 8.29 -0.82 -5.34
N GLU A 65 9.21 -1.06 -4.40
CA GLU A 65 10.60 -0.60 -4.47
C GLU A 65 11.28 -1.12 -5.73
N ALA A 66 11.18 -2.43 -6.00
CA ALA A 66 11.74 -3.03 -7.20
C ALA A 66 11.18 -2.37 -8.47
N ILE A 67 9.86 -2.15 -8.53
CA ILE A 67 9.20 -1.49 -9.67
C ILE A 67 9.63 -0.03 -9.84
N SER A 68 9.86 0.69 -8.74
CA SER A 68 10.26 2.11 -8.79
C SER A 68 11.59 2.33 -9.52
N THR A 69 12.45 1.31 -9.56
CA THR A 69 13.75 1.34 -10.26
C THR A 69 13.65 1.08 -11.77
N ILE A 70 12.49 0.65 -12.27
CA ILE A 70 12.30 0.24 -13.68
C ILE A 70 11.77 1.43 -14.49
N THR A 71 12.45 1.75 -15.60
CA THR A 71 12.17 2.90 -16.49
C THR A 71 10.93 2.77 -17.37
N ASN A 72 10.26 1.61 -17.41
CA ASN A 72 9.02 1.35 -18.12
C ASN A 72 8.23 0.24 -17.41
N HIS A 73 7.72 0.53 -16.21
CA HIS A 73 7.00 -0.48 -15.45
C HIS A 73 5.58 -0.70 -15.96
N ASP A 74 5.08 -1.93 -15.78
CA ASP A 74 3.70 -2.28 -16.10
C ASP A 74 2.75 -1.56 -15.13
N ASN A 75 2.06 -0.53 -15.63
CA ASN A 75 1.03 0.22 -14.89
C ASN A 75 -0.02 -0.70 -14.25
N ARG A 76 -0.30 -1.88 -14.83
CA ARG A 76 -1.23 -2.84 -14.25
C ARG A 76 -0.67 -3.45 -12.97
N MET A 77 0.61 -3.76 -12.92
CA MET A 77 1.26 -4.31 -11.73
C MET A 77 1.32 -3.26 -10.62
N LEU A 78 1.65 -2.01 -10.98
CA LEU A 78 1.64 -0.89 -10.02
C LEU A 78 0.25 -0.68 -9.41
N ASN A 79 -0.80 -0.68 -10.23
CA ASN A 79 -2.19 -0.60 -9.75
C ASN A 79 -2.54 -1.71 -8.75
N VAL A 80 -2.15 -2.96 -9.05
CA VAL A 80 -2.43 -4.11 -8.19
C VAL A 80 -1.68 -4.01 -6.86
N LEU A 81 -0.41 -3.60 -6.90
CA LEU A 81 0.41 -3.45 -5.71
C LEU A 81 -0.05 -2.31 -4.81
N LEU A 82 -0.39 -1.14 -5.36
CA LEU A 82 -0.93 -0.03 -4.59
C LEU A 82 -2.31 -0.39 -4.01
N LYS A 83 -3.15 -1.12 -4.76
CA LYS A 83 -4.42 -1.65 -4.25
C LYS A 83 -4.20 -2.65 -3.12
N LEU A 84 -3.23 -3.55 -3.25
CA LEU A 84 -2.92 -4.51 -2.18
C LEU A 84 -2.39 -3.78 -0.94
N LEU A 85 -1.51 -2.79 -1.15
CA LEU A 85 -0.95 -1.99 -0.06
C LEU A 85 -2.06 -1.25 0.70
N SER A 86 -3.02 -0.63 0.01
CA SER A 86 -4.11 0.09 0.65
C SER A 86 -5.03 -0.81 1.47
N LEU A 87 -5.16 -2.08 1.08
CA LEU A 87 -5.95 -3.08 1.80
C LEU A 87 -5.19 -3.67 3.00
N VAL A 88 -3.89 -3.91 2.88
CA VAL A 88 -3.10 -4.55 3.95
C VAL A 88 -2.66 -3.54 5.00
N ILE A 89 -2.37 -2.29 4.64
CA ILE A 89 -1.80 -1.30 5.55
C ILE A 89 -2.73 -1.01 6.74
N VAL A 90 -4.05 -1.03 6.50
CA VAL A 90 -5.08 -0.83 7.53
C VAL A 90 -5.25 -2.03 8.48
N LYS A 91 -4.59 -3.15 8.19
CA LYS A 91 -4.60 -4.38 9.00
C LYS A 91 -3.29 -4.58 9.77
N VAL A 92 -2.29 -3.73 9.55
CA VAL A 92 -0.98 -3.80 10.21
C VAL A 92 -1.04 -3.02 11.54
N PRO A 93 -0.40 -3.50 12.62
CA PRO A 93 -0.33 -2.76 13.87
C PRO A 93 0.22 -1.34 13.69
N VAL A 94 -0.41 -0.37 14.35
CA VAL A 94 -0.09 1.06 14.21
C VAL A 94 1.40 1.35 14.46
N ASP A 95 2.03 0.68 15.43
CA ASP A 95 3.45 0.88 15.74
C ASP A 95 4.38 0.44 14.60
N VAL A 96 3.96 -0.56 13.82
CA VAL A 96 4.68 -0.99 12.62
C VAL A 96 4.51 0.03 11.51
N VAL A 97 3.27 0.52 11.29
CA VAL A 97 2.98 1.57 10.30
C VAL A 97 3.81 2.83 10.57
N ARG A 98 3.95 3.23 11.84
CA ARG A 98 4.79 4.35 12.28
C ARG A 98 6.27 4.14 11.94
N LYS A 99 6.81 2.96 12.25
CA LYS A 99 8.22 2.62 11.99
C LYS A 99 8.57 2.66 10.50
N THR A 100 7.64 2.30 9.63
CA THR A 100 7.85 2.30 8.16
C THR A 100 7.39 3.59 7.49
N ARG A 101 6.95 4.61 8.25
CA ARG A 101 6.19 5.75 7.71
C ARG A 101 6.97 6.53 6.68
N GLU A 102 8.16 6.99 7.06
CA GLU A 102 8.99 7.88 6.25
C GLU A 102 9.32 7.23 4.90
N SER A 103 9.96 6.06 4.93
CA SER A 103 10.33 5.31 3.71
C SER A 103 9.14 4.93 2.84
N SER A 104 8.03 4.45 3.44
CA SER A 104 6.84 4.09 2.67
C SER A 104 6.18 5.32 2.04
N SER A 105 6.12 6.43 2.77
CA SER A 105 5.49 7.66 2.27
C SER A 105 6.25 8.28 1.10
N GLU A 106 7.58 8.27 1.15
CA GLU A 106 8.43 8.76 0.07
C GLU A 106 8.33 7.87 -1.18
N LEU A 107 8.37 6.55 -0.99
CA LEU A 107 8.19 5.58 -2.08
C LEU A 107 6.83 5.76 -2.77
N ILE A 108 5.75 5.81 -1.99
CA ILE A 108 4.39 5.96 -2.53
C ILE A 108 4.26 7.31 -3.23
N ALA A 109 4.75 8.41 -2.65
CA ALA A 109 4.72 9.73 -3.27
C ALA A 109 5.43 9.73 -4.62
N THR A 110 6.60 9.10 -4.70
CA THR A 110 7.39 8.96 -5.93
C THR A 110 6.62 8.17 -7.00
N LEU A 111 5.97 7.07 -6.61
CA LEU A 111 5.22 6.24 -7.53
C LEU A 111 3.96 6.95 -8.05
N ILE A 112 3.20 7.64 -7.20
CA ILE A 112 1.93 8.28 -7.61
C ILE A 112 2.08 9.50 -8.53
N VAL A 113 3.31 10.01 -8.70
CA VAL A 113 3.61 11.09 -9.66
C VAL A 113 4.27 10.60 -10.95
N TYR A 114 4.44 9.29 -11.10
CA TYR A 114 5.09 8.73 -12.26
C TYR A 114 4.30 9.03 -13.56
N PRO A 115 4.98 9.38 -14.67
CA PRO A 115 4.32 9.62 -15.95
C PRO A 115 3.49 8.41 -16.38
N SER A 116 2.24 8.63 -16.80
CA SER A 116 1.31 7.58 -17.26
C SER A 116 0.71 6.69 -16.15
N ILE A 117 0.83 7.07 -14.88
CA ILE A 117 0.11 6.37 -13.81
C ILE A 117 -1.41 6.48 -13.98
N SER A 118 -2.13 5.42 -13.62
CA SER A 118 -3.59 5.44 -13.68
C SER A 118 -4.20 6.20 -12.49
N GLU A 119 -5.35 6.83 -12.70
CA GLU A 119 -6.11 7.49 -11.63
C GLU A 119 -6.44 6.53 -10.48
N THR A 120 -6.73 5.26 -10.78
CA THR A 120 -6.97 4.25 -9.74
C THR A 120 -5.74 4.00 -8.88
N ALA A 121 -4.53 3.93 -9.47
CA ALA A 121 -3.30 3.80 -8.68
C ALA A 121 -3.06 5.02 -7.80
N VAL A 122 -3.29 6.22 -8.34
CA VAL A 122 -3.17 7.47 -7.57
C VAL A 122 -4.10 7.43 -6.36
N VAL A 123 -5.38 7.09 -6.56
CA VAL A 123 -6.36 7.01 -5.46
C VAL A 123 -5.94 5.98 -4.40
N GLU A 124 -5.49 4.80 -4.80
CA GLU A 124 -5.04 3.78 -3.85
C GLU A 124 -3.76 4.20 -3.11
N GLY A 125 -2.81 4.87 -3.79
CA GLY A 125 -1.62 5.43 -3.14
C GLY A 125 -1.95 6.57 -2.17
N LEU A 126 -2.91 7.44 -2.51
CA LEU A 126 -3.40 8.48 -1.60
C LEU A 126 -4.08 7.89 -0.36
N LYS A 127 -4.82 6.78 -0.48
CA LYS A 127 -5.36 6.05 0.68
C LYS A 127 -4.24 5.54 1.59
N CYS A 128 -3.17 4.97 1.02
CA CYS A 128 -2.00 4.54 1.79
C CYS A 128 -1.34 5.72 2.52
N LEU A 129 -1.10 6.84 1.81
CA LEU A 129 -0.54 8.06 2.39
C LEU A 129 -1.41 8.61 3.52
N SER A 130 -2.73 8.68 3.32
CA SER A 130 -3.68 9.10 4.34
C SER A 130 -3.57 8.25 5.60
N HIS A 131 -3.52 6.92 5.45
CA HIS A 131 -3.37 6.02 6.59
C HIS A 131 -2.03 6.19 7.31
N LEU A 132 -0.94 6.42 6.56
CA LEU A 132 0.40 6.68 7.11
C LEU A 132 0.45 7.98 7.93
N PHE A 133 -0.24 9.04 7.50
CA PHE A 133 -0.27 10.32 8.21
C PHE A 133 -1.20 10.34 9.41
N ILE A 134 -2.40 9.75 9.28
CA ILE A 134 -3.38 9.69 10.40
C ILE A 134 -2.78 8.94 11.59
N ASN A 135 -1.99 7.89 11.32
CA ASN A 135 -1.37 7.07 12.35
C ASN A 135 0.01 7.56 12.80
N GLY A 136 0.45 8.74 12.33
CA GLY A 136 1.67 9.40 12.80
C GLY A 136 1.58 9.86 14.26
N GLU A 137 2.71 10.20 14.86
CA GLU A 137 2.73 10.83 16.19
C GLU A 137 2.06 12.21 16.16
N GLU A 138 1.53 12.65 17.30
CA GLU A 138 0.77 13.90 17.46
C GLU A 138 1.56 15.16 17.05
N TYR A 139 2.90 15.08 17.08
CA TYR A 139 3.84 16.15 16.67
C TYR A 139 4.48 15.89 15.30
N THR A 140 3.86 15.05 14.48
CA THR A 140 4.40 14.74 13.16
C THR A 140 4.54 16.02 12.34
N VAL A 141 5.80 16.41 12.11
CA VAL A 141 6.17 17.46 11.16
C VAL A 141 5.62 17.03 9.81
N LEU A 142 4.64 17.80 9.31
CA LEU A 142 4.21 17.70 7.92
C LEU A 142 5.46 17.70 7.03
N PRO A 143 5.46 16.95 5.92
CA PRO A 143 6.59 16.97 4.98
C PRO A 143 7.00 18.42 4.72
N SER A 144 8.31 18.70 4.83
CA SER A 144 8.85 20.05 4.61
C SER A 144 8.36 20.60 3.26
N HIS A 145 8.30 21.92 3.10
CA HIS A 145 7.86 22.50 1.82
C HIS A 145 8.72 22.04 0.63
N ASP A 146 9.97 21.65 0.88
CA ASP A 146 10.89 21.13 -0.12
C ASP A 146 10.77 19.61 -0.34
N SER A 147 9.96 18.92 0.47
CA SER A 147 9.81 17.48 0.37
C SER A 147 9.01 17.11 -0.88
N PRO A 148 9.42 16.05 -1.62
CA PRO A 148 8.68 15.54 -2.78
C PRO A 148 7.20 15.30 -2.46
N LEU A 149 6.94 14.74 -1.28
CA LEU A 149 5.61 14.42 -0.77
C LEU A 149 4.75 15.68 -0.54
N PHE A 150 5.31 16.79 -0.04
CA PHE A 150 4.58 18.06 0.08
C PHE A 150 4.16 18.59 -1.30
N ASN A 151 5.08 18.53 -2.27
CA ASN A 151 4.80 18.95 -3.65
C ASN A 151 3.74 18.06 -4.32
N VAL A 152 3.79 16.76 -4.09
CA VAL A 152 2.79 15.79 -4.59
C VAL A 152 1.40 16.13 -4.03
N LEU A 153 1.28 16.23 -2.70
CA LEU A 153 0.00 16.50 -2.04
C LEU A 153 -0.57 17.87 -2.45
N SER A 154 0.29 18.90 -2.51
CA SER A 154 -0.12 20.24 -2.93
C SER A 154 -0.64 20.26 -4.36
N LYS A 155 0.00 19.51 -5.27
CA LYS A 155 -0.46 19.38 -6.66
C LYS A 155 -1.86 18.73 -6.74
N PHE A 156 -2.14 17.73 -5.91
CA PHE A 156 -3.46 17.09 -5.87
C PHE A 156 -4.53 18.00 -5.24
N LEU A 157 -4.21 18.71 -4.16
CA LEU A 157 -5.15 19.62 -3.49
C LEU A 157 -5.48 20.85 -4.34
N THR A 158 -4.56 21.28 -5.20
CA THR A 158 -4.74 22.43 -6.10
C THR A 158 -5.17 22.01 -7.52
N ASP A 159 -5.38 20.72 -7.76
CA ASP A 159 -5.87 20.24 -9.05
C ASP A 159 -7.33 20.67 -9.23
N SER A 160 -7.53 21.71 -10.03
CA SER A 160 -8.84 22.28 -10.35
C SER A 160 -9.73 21.38 -11.23
N ARG A 161 -9.28 20.17 -11.61
CA ARG A 161 -10.13 19.18 -12.26
C ARG A 161 -11.09 18.59 -11.22
N PRO A 162 -12.42 18.74 -11.40
CA PRO A 162 -13.39 18.19 -10.45
C PRO A 162 -13.27 16.66 -10.45
N HIS A 163 -12.66 16.09 -9.42
CA HIS A 163 -12.72 14.65 -9.19
C HIS A 163 -14.10 14.37 -8.60
N VAL A 164 -14.84 13.45 -9.22
CA VAL A 164 -16.12 12.96 -8.69
C VAL A 164 -15.90 12.59 -7.22
N MET A 165 -16.57 13.33 -6.35
CA MET A 165 -16.55 13.14 -4.90
C MET A 165 -16.90 11.68 -4.58
N ILE A 166 -15.91 10.89 -4.15
CA ILE A 166 -16.18 9.60 -3.51
C ILE A 166 -16.10 9.86 -2.01
N LEU A 167 -17.27 10.20 -1.46
CA LEU A 167 -17.60 9.98 -0.05
C LEU A 167 -17.68 8.48 0.23
#